data_AF-A0A8T4ZU67-F1
#
_entry.id   AF-A0A8T4ZU67-F1
#
_cell.length_a   1.000
_cell.length_b   1.000
_cell.length_c   1.000
_cell.angle_alpha   90.00
_cell.angle_beta   90.00
_cell.angle_gamma   90.00
#
_symmetry.space_group_name_H-M   'P 1'
#
loop_
_entity.id
_entity.type
_entity.pdbx_description
1 polymer ?
#
loop_
_entity_poly.entity_id
_entity_poly.type
_entity_poly.pdbx_seq_one_letter_code
_entity_poly.pdbx_strand_id
1 'polypeptide(L)'
;ARARIIHEKRRRGKRRGIGSRSGSRRTRTDSDRLWVEKIRVLRRRLRELKENRMISTRVYRQLYLKAKSGVFKSTADLHRYIEVHGLRRRR
;
A
#
# COMPACT_ATOMS: atom_id res chain seq x y z
N ALA A 1 -21.91 -15.26 21.43
CA ALA A 1 -20.51 -15.56 21.84
C ALA A 1 -19.66 -16.26 20.76
N ARG A 2 -20.13 -17.34 20.11
CA ARG A 2 -19.34 -18.18 19.17
C ARG A 2 -18.73 -17.43 17.97
N ALA A 3 -19.45 -16.49 17.37
CA ALA A 3 -18.96 -15.70 16.22
C ALA A 3 -17.71 -14.87 16.59
N ARG A 4 -17.66 -14.29 17.79
CA ARG A 4 -16.49 -13.52 18.28
C ARG A 4 -15.25 -14.41 18.43
N ILE A 5 -15.42 -15.61 18.99
CA ILE A 5 -14.34 -16.60 19.14
C ILE A 5 -13.79 -17.03 17.77
N ILE A 6 -14.66 -17.27 16.79
CA ILE A 6 -14.23 -17.60 15.41
C ILE A 6 -13.53 -16.43 14.75
N HIS A 7 -14.05 -15.22 14.92
CA HIS A 7 -13.44 -13.99 14.39
C HIS A 7 -12.04 -13.78 14.96
N GLU A 8 -11.84 -13.97 16.27
CA GLU A 8 -10.54 -13.87 16.91
C GLU A 8 -9.55 -14.93 16.37
N LYS A 9 -9.99 -16.20 16.26
CA LYS A 9 -9.18 -17.26 15.62
C LYS A 9 -8.79 -16.87 14.19
N ARG A 10 -9.70 -16.29 13.41
CA ARG A 10 -9.45 -15.80 12.04
C ARG A 10 -8.53 -14.58 11.98
N ARG A 11 -8.57 -13.67 12.97
CA ARG A 11 -7.64 -12.54 13.08
C ARG A 11 -6.22 -13.00 13.34
N ARG A 12 -6.06 -14.03 14.18
CA ARG A 12 -4.77 -14.71 14.43
C ARG A 12 -4.29 -15.59 13.26
N GLY A 13 -5.01 -15.61 12.12
CA GLY A 13 -4.64 -16.37 10.93
C GLY A 13 -5.16 -17.81 10.86
N LYS A 14 -5.80 -18.35 11.92
CA LYS A 14 -6.37 -19.70 11.92
C LYS A 14 -7.66 -19.77 11.09
N ARG A 15 -8.07 -20.97 10.66
CA ARG A 15 -9.30 -21.21 9.87
C ARG A 15 -9.37 -20.41 8.55
N ARG A 16 -8.23 -20.23 7.88
CA ARG A 16 -8.09 -19.57 6.57
C ARG A 16 -7.49 -20.48 5.49
N GLY A 17 -7.34 -21.79 5.75
CA GLY A 17 -6.79 -22.77 4.79
C GLY A 17 -7.73 -23.07 3.62
N ILE A 18 -7.21 -23.69 2.55
CA ILE A 18 -7.90 -23.85 1.26
C ILE A 18 -9.27 -24.53 1.41
N GLY A 19 -9.38 -25.63 2.17
CA GLY A 19 -10.66 -26.33 2.38
C GLY A 19 -11.73 -25.54 3.15
N SER A 20 -11.34 -24.46 3.83
CA SER A 20 -12.29 -23.54 4.49
C SER A 20 -12.69 -22.35 3.62
N ARG A 21 -12.17 -22.28 2.39
CA ARG A 21 -12.41 -21.20 1.43
C ARG A 21 -13.49 -21.65 0.44
N SER A 22 -14.53 -20.83 0.32
CA SER A 22 -15.52 -20.95 -0.75
C SER A 22 -15.42 -19.72 -1.66
N GLY A 23 -15.87 -19.87 -2.91
CA GLY A 23 -15.89 -18.82 -3.93
C GLY A 23 -14.54 -18.55 -4.61
N SER A 24 -14.59 -17.83 -5.73
CA SER A 24 -13.41 -17.47 -6.52
C SER A 24 -12.49 -16.50 -5.77
N ARG A 25 -11.21 -16.45 -6.17
CA ARG A 25 -10.25 -15.48 -5.61
C ARG A 25 -10.69 -14.03 -5.83
N ARG A 26 -11.22 -13.70 -7.02
CA ARG A 26 -11.66 -12.34 -7.38
C ARG A 26 -12.84 -11.88 -6.54
N THR A 27 -13.78 -12.78 -6.22
CA THR A 27 -14.92 -12.48 -5.34
C THR A 27 -14.48 -12.22 -3.90
N ARG A 28 -13.47 -12.95 -3.42
CA ARG A 28 -12.96 -12.80 -2.04
C ARG A 28 -12.09 -11.57 -1.86
N THR A 29 -11.37 -11.19 -2.92
CA THR A 29 -10.48 -10.01 -2.95
C THR A 29 -10.62 -9.36 -4.31
N ASP A 30 -11.30 -8.22 -4.34
CA ASP A 30 -11.45 -7.43 -5.55
C ASP A 30 -10.11 -6.74 -5.89
N SER A 31 -9.55 -7.11 -7.04
CA SER A 31 -8.29 -6.56 -7.55
C SER A 31 -8.36 -5.05 -7.75
N ASP A 32 -9.52 -4.55 -8.18
CA ASP A 32 -9.67 -3.17 -8.62
C ASP A 32 -9.73 -2.27 -7.39
N ARG A 33 -10.48 -2.71 -6.36
CA ARG A 33 -10.46 -2.11 -5.04
C ARG A 33 -9.06 -2.10 -4.42
N LEU A 34 -8.32 -3.21 -4.48
CA LEU A 34 -6.96 -3.28 -3.93
C LEU A 34 -6.01 -2.30 -4.61
N TRP A 35 -6.11 -2.13 -5.93
CA TRP A 35 -5.33 -1.14 -6.67
C TRP A 35 -5.65 0.29 -6.22
N VAL A 36 -6.94 0.62 -6.09
CA VAL A 36 -7.39 1.95 -5.63
C VAL A 36 -6.86 2.24 -4.23
N GLU A 37 -6.99 1.30 -3.29
CA GLU A 37 -6.47 1.44 -1.92
C GLU A 37 -4.95 1.65 -1.91
N LYS A 38 -4.21 0.85 -2.70
CA LYS A 38 -2.75 0.95 -2.83
C LYS A 38 -2.29 2.32 -3.33
N ILE A 39 -2.88 2.80 -4.43
CA ILE A 39 -2.51 4.09 -5.03
C ILE A 39 -2.87 5.25 -4.12
N ARG A 40 -4.00 5.20 -3.42
CA ARG A 40 -4.40 6.24 -2.46
C ARG A 40 -3.37 6.38 -1.33
N VAL A 41 -2.92 5.26 -0.77
CA VAL A 41 -1.90 5.27 0.31
C VAL A 41 -0.57 5.86 -0.19
N LEU A 42 -0.10 5.46 -1.38
CA LEU A 42 1.13 5.99 -1.96
C LEU A 42 1.05 7.49 -2.23
N ARG A 43 -0.06 7.96 -2.82
CA ARG A 43 -0.27 9.38 -3.13
C ARG A 43 -0.39 10.22 -1.87
N ARG A 44 -1.08 9.73 -0.84
CA ARG A 44 -1.17 10.39 0.47
C ARG A 44 0.23 10.54 1.07
N ARG A 45 1.04 9.47 1.05
CA ARG A 45 2.41 9.53 1.57
C ARG A 45 3.30 10.51 0.81
N LEU A 46 3.20 10.54 -0.51
CA LEU A 46 3.93 11.52 -1.34
C LEU A 46 3.54 12.97 -1.01
N ARG A 47 2.25 13.22 -0.72
CA ARG A 47 1.76 14.52 -0.29
C ARG A 47 2.36 14.93 1.05
N GLU A 48 2.32 14.05 2.04
CA GLU A 48 2.94 14.28 3.36
C GLU A 48 4.44 14.61 3.24
N LEU A 49 5.18 13.87 2.41
CA LEU A 49 6.61 14.12 2.18
C LEU A 49 6.88 15.49 1.54
N LYS A 50 6.00 15.93 0.65
CA LYS A 50 6.08 17.26 0.02
C LYS A 50 5.76 18.37 1.04
N GLU A 51 4.69 18.21 1.82
CA GLU A 51 4.25 19.18 2.83
C GLU A 51 5.33 19.37 3.91
N ASN A 52 5.94 18.28 4.36
CA ASN A 52 7.07 18.30 5.29
C ASN A 52 8.40 18.78 4.66
N ARG A 53 8.37 19.21 3.39
CA ARG A 53 9.54 19.66 2.60
C ARG A 53 10.68 18.63 2.52
N MET A 54 10.40 17.35 2.75
CA MET A 54 11.39 16.27 2.64
C MET A 54 11.78 15.97 1.20
N ILE A 55 10.90 16.28 0.24
CA ILE A 55 11.14 16.17 -1.19
C ILE A 55 10.81 17.49 -1.87
N SER A 56 11.47 17.78 -3.00
CA SER A 56 11.13 18.95 -3.81
C SER A 56 9.83 18.71 -4.60
N THR A 57 9.18 19.80 -5.04
CA THR A 57 7.98 19.70 -5.89
C THR A 57 8.25 18.97 -7.20
N ARG A 58 9.46 19.12 -7.78
CA ARG A 58 9.87 18.41 -9.00
C ARG A 58 9.92 16.90 -8.77
N VAL A 59 10.56 16.47 -7.68
CA VAL A 59 10.66 15.07 -7.28
C VAL A 59 9.27 14.49 -7.00
N TYR A 60 8.41 15.23 -6.28
CA TYR A 60 7.02 14.82 -6.04
C TYR A 60 6.29 14.50 -7.34
N ARG A 61 6.35 15.38 -8.35
CA ARG A 61 5.68 15.16 -9.64
C ARG A 61 6.18 13.90 -10.35
N GLN A 62 7.49 13.68 -10.36
CA GLN A 62 8.09 12.48 -10.96
C GLN A 62 7.66 11.20 -10.23
N LEU A 63 7.73 11.17 -8.90
CA LEU A 63 7.34 10.02 -8.11
C LEU A 63 5.83 9.76 -8.18
N TYR A 64 5.01 10.80 -8.30
CA TYR A 64 3.56 10.67 -8.47
C TYR A 64 3.20 9.97 -9.79
N LEU A 65 3.88 10.31 -10.88
CA LEU A 65 3.71 9.63 -12.17
C LEU A 65 4.18 8.17 -12.09
N LYS A 66 5.35 7.90 -11.49
CA LYS A 66 5.83 6.52 -11.27
C LYS A 66 4.87 5.70 -10.39
N ALA A 67 4.27 6.33 -9.38
CA ALA A 67 3.25 5.69 -8.56
C ALA A 67 2.00 5.35 -9.38
N LYS A 68 1.52 6.27 -10.25
CA LYS A 68 0.41 6.00 -11.19
C LYS A 68 0.70 4.78 -12.07
N SER A 69 1.94 4.62 -12.54
CA SER A 69 2.38 3.49 -13.35
C SER A 69 2.56 2.18 -12.57
N GLY A 70 2.33 2.18 -11.25
CA GLY A 70 2.37 0.95 -10.43
C GLY A 70 3.78 0.47 -10.06
N VAL A 71 4.81 1.30 -10.26
CA VAL A 71 6.22 0.96 -9.99
C VAL A 71 6.43 0.56 -8.54
N PHE A 72 5.75 1.22 -7.60
CA PHE A 72 5.92 0.96 -6.18
C PHE A 72 4.99 -0.16 -5.68
N LYS A 73 5.56 -1.12 -4.95
CA LYS A 73 4.81 -2.23 -4.33
C LYS A 73 4.19 -1.85 -2.99
N SER A 74 4.84 -0.96 -2.23
CA SER A 74 4.40 -0.50 -0.92
C SER A 74 4.94 0.90 -0.60
N THR A 75 4.53 1.47 0.53
CA THR A 75 5.13 2.73 1.03
C THR A 75 6.59 2.57 1.41
N ALA A 76 6.99 1.39 1.92
CA ALA A 76 8.39 1.09 2.22
C ALA A 76 9.25 1.07 0.94
N ASP A 77 8.70 0.53 -0.15
CA ASP A 77 9.36 0.50 -1.45
C ASP A 77 9.54 1.92 -2.03
N LEU A 78 8.53 2.79 -1.86
CA LEU A 78 8.63 4.21 -2.18
C LEU A 78 9.76 4.91 -1.38
N HIS A 79 9.86 4.66 -0.07
CA HIS A 79 10.93 5.24 0.76
C HIS A 79 12.32 4.76 0.33
N ARG A 80 12.47 3.44 0.14
CA ARG A 80 13.70 2.85 -0.36
C ARG A 80 14.12 3.48 -1.68
N TYR A 81 13.18 3.70 -2.60
CA TYR A 81 13.48 4.36 -3.88
C TYR A 81 14.01 5.78 -3.67
N ILE A 82 13.39 6.56 -2.77
CA ILE A 82 13.82 7.94 -2.46
C ILE A 82 15.24 7.95 -1.88
N GLU A 83 15.54 7.01 -0.98
CA GLU A 83 16.85 6.89 -0.33
C GLU A 83 17.94 6.49 -1.33
N VAL A 84 17.72 5.42 -2.10
CA VAL A 84 18.69 4.91 -3.09
C VAL A 84 19.02 5.96 -4.14
N HIS A 85 18.04 6.77 -4.56
CA HIS A 85 18.25 7.79 -5.59
C HIS A 85 18.64 9.15 -5.02
N GLY A 86 18.86 9.27 -3.71
CA GLY A 86 19.24 10.53 -3.06
C GLY A 86 18.23 11.66 -3.28
N LEU A 87 16.95 11.33 -3.48
CA LEU A 87 15.89 12.30 -3.86
C LEU A 87 15.35 13.08 -2.66
N ARG A 88 15.91 12.83 -1.47
CA ARG A 88 15.60 13.56 -0.26
C ARG A 88 16.23 14.94 -0.34
N ARG A 89 15.48 15.96 0.05
CA ARG A 89 15.99 17.34 0.13
C ARG A 89 17.11 17.36 1.17
N ARG A 90 18.34 17.66 0.73
CA ARG A 90 19.45 17.99 1.64
C ARG A 90 19.07 19.27 2.38
N ARG A 91 19.23 19.24 3.72
CA ARG A 91 19.18 20.47 4.52
C ARG A 91 20.40 21.32 4.22
#